data_AF-A0A2P2LGV9-F1
#
_entry.id   AF-A0A2P2LGV9-F1
#
_cell.length_a   1.000
_cell.length_b   1.000
_cell.length_c   1.000
_cell.angle_alpha   90.00
_cell.angle_beta   90.00
_cell.angle_gamma   90.00
#
_symmetry.space_group_name_H-M   'P 1'
#
loop_
_entity.id
_entity.type
_entity.pdbx_description
1 polymer ?
#
loop_
_entity_poly.entity_id
_entity_poly.type
_entity_poly.pdbx_seq_one_letter_code
_entity_poly.pdbx_strand_id
1 'polypeptide(L)'
;MLGIQPRSFGFAGTKDKRSISTQRVTVFKQHASRLAALNDRLIGIRVGDFCHVKDELLLGQLLGNRFTITLRGVVADSEDMIKASADSLGRCGFINYFGLQRFGSGSVPTHLIGAALLRGEWKSAVSLILDPREGDIL
;
A
#
# COMPACT_ATOMS: atom_id res chain seq x y z
N MET A 1 -4.57 2.84 -22.63
CA MET A 1 -3.91 4.12 -22.99
C MET A 1 -2.54 3.93 -23.63
N LEU A 2 -1.67 3.04 -23.13
CA LEU A 2 -0.36 2.78 -23.74
C LEU A 2 -0.30 1.56 -24.67
N GLY A 3 -1.29 0.66 -24.64
CA GLY A 3 -1.30 -0.53 -25.49
C GLY A 3 -0.25 -1.59 -25.12
N ILE A 4 0.21 -1.59 -23.87
CA ILE A 4 1.21 -2.53 -23.34
C ILE A 4 0.64 -3.35 -22.19
N GLN A 5 1.28 -4.46 -21.88
CA GLN A 5 0.85 -5.36 -20.81
C GLN A 5 1.22 -4.80 -19.43
N PRO A 6 0.42 -5.05 -18.38
CA PRO A 6 0.74 -4.61 -17.01
C PRO A 6 2.11 -5.09 -16.51
N ARG A 7 2.53 -6.30 -16.92
CA ARG A 7 3.86 -6.86 -16.59
C ARG A 7 5.03 -6.06 -17.14
N SER A 8 4.80 -5.13 -18.07
CA SER A 8 5.84 -4.23 -18.59
C SER A 8 6.17 -3.11 -17.60
N PHE A 9 5.45 -2.99 -16.48
CA PHE A 9 5.71 -2.04 -15.41
C PHE A 9 6.37 -2.73 -14.22
N GLY A 10 7.48 -2.17 -13.77
CA GLY A 10 8.17 -2.56 -12.53
C GLY A 10 8.03 -1.48 -11.45
N PHE A 11 7.82 -1.89 -10.20
CA PHE A 11 7.74 -1.01 -9.03
C PHE A 11 8.21 -1.75 -7.77
N ALA A 12 8.70 -1.00 -6.79
CA ALA A 12 9.32 -1.60 -5.61
C ALA A 12 8.33 -2.05 -4.52
N GLY A 13 7.10 -1.57 -4.53
CA GLY A 13 6.03 -1.98 -3.61
C GLY A 13 4.77 -1.15 -3.79
N THR A 14 3.62 -1.64 -3.30
CA THR A 14 2.35 -0.90 -3.35
C THR A 14 2.31 0.21 -2.31
N LYS A 15 1.55 1.27 -2.59
CA LYS A 15 1.30 2.40 -1.65
C LYS A 15 -0.17 2.42 -1.22
N ASP A 16 -0.46 3.17 -0.17
CA ASP A 16 -1.80 3.24 0.41
C ASP A 16 -2.79 3.89 -0.56
N LYS A 17 -3.92 3.20 -0.81
CA LYS A 17 -4.98 3.68 -1.70
C LYS A 17 -5.57 5.02 -1.26
N ARG A 18 -5.71 5.24 0.06
CA ARG A 18 -6.30 6.45 0.64
C ARG A 18 -5.19 7.40 1.11
N SER A 19 -4.37 7.86 0.18
CA SER A 19 -3.27 8.80 0.44
C SER A 19 -2.91 9.59 -0.81
N ILE A 20 -2.09 10.64 -0.66
CA ILE A 20 -1.29 11.18 -1.75
C ILE A 20 0.06 10.48 -1.70
N SER A 21 0.37 9.68 -2.71
CA SER A 21 1.57 8.85 -2.76
C SER A 21 2.42 9.15 -3.98
N THR A 22 3.73 9.18 -3.78
CA THR A 22 4.73 9.29 -4.85
C THR A 22 5.64 8.07 -4.81
N GLN A 23 5.89 7.47 -5.97
CA GLN A 23 6.79 6.32 -6.09
C GLN A 23 7.49 6.30 -7.45
N ARG A 24 8.63 5.61 -7.51
CA ARG A 24 9.29 5.30 -8.78
C ARG A 24 8.60 4.10 -9.43
N VAL A 25 8.46 4.19 -10.75
CA VAL A 25 7.96 3.13 -11.61
C VAL A 25 8.88 3.04 -12.82
N THR A 26 9.19 1.83 -13.25
CA THR A 26 9.90 1.55 -14.50
C THR A 26 8.92 1.00 -15.52
N VAL A 27 9.17 1.30 -16.80
CA VAL A 27 8.35 0.76 -17.89
C VAL A 27 9.22 0.45 -19.09
N PHE A 28 9.09 -0.75 -19.64
CA PHE A 28 9.97 -1.22 -20.70
C PHE A 28 9.72 -0.51 -22.05
N LYS A 29 10.80 0.00 -22.66
CA LYS A 29 10.83 0.58 -24.02
C LYS A 29 9.74 1.63 -24.29
N GLN A 30 9.54 2.57 -23.37
CA GLN A 30 8.64 3.72 -23.60
C GLN A 30 9.41 5.03 -23.64
N HIS A 31 9.02 5.91 -24.56
CA HIS A 31 9.52 7.28 -24.58
C HIS A 31 8.86 8.12 -23.50
N ALA A 32 9.65 8.94 -22.81
CA ALA A 32 9.17 9.87 -21.79
C ALA A 32 8.04 10.78 -22.29
N SER A 33 8.12 11.27 -23.54
CA SER A 33 7.08 12.11 -24.15
C SER A 33 5.71 11.43 -24.21
N ARG A 34 5.67 10.12 -24.53
CA ARG A 34 4.43 9.33 -24.58
C ARG A 34 3.82 9.17 -23.19
N LEU A 35 4.64 9.04 -22.15
CA LEU A 35 4.18 8.99 -20.76
C LEU A 35 3.70 10.37 -20.30
N ALA A 36 4.46 11.42 -20.58
CA ALA A 36 4.12 12.80 -20.21
C ALA A 36 2.76 13.23 -20.79
N ALA A 37 2.46 12.87 -22.04
CA ALA A 37 1.18 13.15 -22.69
C ALA A 37 -0.03 12.49 -22.00
N LEU A 38 0.17 11.49 -21.12
CA LEU A 38 -0.93 10.91 -20.34
C LEU A 38 -1.41 11.85 -19.23
N ASN A 39 -0.60 12.81 -18.78
CA ASN A 39 -0.98 13.73 -17.71
C ASN A 39 -2.26 14.52 -18.03
N ASP A 40 -2.52 14.80 -19.31
CA ASP A 40 -3.73 15.51 -19.77
C ASP A 40 -5.00 14.65 -19.66
N ARG A 41 -4.84 13.32 -19.55
CA ARG A 41 -5.94 12.34 -19.57
C ARG A 41 -6.11 11.60 -18.24
N LEU A 42 -5.07 11.57 -17.41
CA LEU A 42 -5.10 10.89 -16.12
C LEU A 42 -5.74 11.78 -15.05
N ILE A 43 -6.65 11.20 -14.27
CA ILE A 43 -7.30 11.83 -13.12
C ILE A 43 -6.73 11.20 -11.85
N GLY A 44 -6.29 12.03 -10.91
CA GLY A 44 -5.70 11.57 -9.64
C GLY A 44 -4.30 10.94 -9.76
N ILE A 45 -3.72 10.90 -10.97
CA ILE A 45 -2.36 10.38 -11.22
C ILE A 45 -1.60 11.41 -12.06
N ARG A 46 -0.32 11.59 -11.74
CA ARG A 46 0.65 12.36 -12.52
C ARG A 46 1.93 11.55 -12.68
N VAL A 47 2.53 11.62 -13.86
CA VAL A 47 3.82 11.00 -14.18
C VAL A 47 4.83 12.06 -14.58
N GLY A 48 6.08 11.91 -14.15
CA GLY A 48 7.13 12.90 -14.34
C GLY A 48 8.49 12.37 -13.87
N ASP A 49 9.48 13.26 -13.84
CA ASP A 49 10.85 12.97 -13.42
C ASP A 49 11.44 11.73 -14.12
N PHE A 50 11.37 11.77 -15.46
CA PHE A 50 11.72 10.67 -16.33
C PHE A 50 13.23 10.52 -16.48
N CYS A 51 13.71 9.29 -16.43
CA CYS A 51 15.06 8.92 -16.83
C CYS A 51 15.05 7.54 -17.49
N HIS A 52 16.08 7.25 -18.29
CA HIS A 52 16.31 5.89 -18.79
C HIS A 52 17.25 5.17 -17.83
N VAL A 53 16.89 3.93 -17.51
CA VAL A 53 17.66 3.03 -16.65
C VAL A 53 17.89 1.72 -17.39
N LYS A 54 18.95 1.00 -17.02
CA LYS A 54 19.26 -0.32 -17.61
C LYS A 54 18.34 -1.41 -17.06
N ASP A 55 18.10 -1.38 -15.76
CA ASP A 55 17.37 -2.41 -15.04
C ASP A 55 16.00 -1.90 -14.58
N GLU A 56 15.02 -2.81 -14.53
CA GLU A 56 13.69 -2.51 -14.00
C GLU A 56 13.67 -2.49 -12.47
N LEU A 57 12.64 -1.87 -11.91
CA LEU A 57 12.36 -1.95 -10.47
C LEU A 57 11.61 -3.23 -10.15
N LEU A 58 12.17 -4.00 -9.22
CA LEU A 58 11.59 -5.22 -8.68
C LEU A 58 10.99 -4.99 -7.29
N LEU A 59 10.02 -5.83 -6.92
CA LEU A 59 9.38 -5.81 -5.61
C LEU A 59 10.44 -5.98 -4.50
N GLY A 60 10.40 -5.10 -3.49
CA GLY A 60 11.36 -5.09 -2.38
C GLY A 60 12.59 -4.19 -2.59
N GLN A 61 12.78 -3.60 -3.78
CA GLN A 61 13.90 -2.68 -4.05
C GLN A 61 13.64 -1.24 -3.53
N LEU A 62 13.11 -1.11 -2.31
CA LEU A 62 13.04 0.14 -1.57
C LEU A 62 13.54 -0.08 -0.15
N LEU A 63 14.18 0.94 0.43
CA LEU A 63 14.57 0.90 1.85
C LEU A 63 13.39 1.19 2.79
N GLY A 64 12.41 1.98 2.33
CA GLY A 64 11.27 2.38 3.13
C GLY A 64 10.46 3.50 2.49
N ASN A 65 9.52 4.04 3.27
CA ASN A 65 8.65 5.14 2.85
C ASN A 65 8.81 6.32 3.82
N ARG A 66 8.77 7.53 3.29
CA ARG A 66 8.65 8.75 4.09
C ARG A 66 7.18 9.12 4.19
N PHE A 67 6.70 9.32 5.40
CA PHE A 67 5.32 9.71 5.67
C PHE A 67 5.27 11.15 6.18
N THR A 68 4.29 11.90 5.71
CA THR A 68 3.83 13.15 6.32
C THR A 68 2.37 12.91 6.70
N ILE A 69 2.09 12.92 8.01
CA ILE A 69 0.77 12.55 8.55
C ILE A 69 0.19 13.76 9.27
N THR A 70 -1.07 14.08 8.99
CA THR A 70 -1.84 15.10 9.72
C THR A 70 -2.91 14.40 10.55
N LEU A 71 -2.77 14.46 11.87
CA LEU A 71 -3.82 14.02 12.80
C LEU A 71 -4.84 15.15 12.98
N ARG A 72 -6.14 14.82 12.94
CA ARG A 72 -7.25 15.77 13.10
C ARG A 72 -8.11 15.35 14.28
N GLY A 73 -8.67 16.33 15.01
CA GLY A 73 -9.53 16.05 16.17
C GLY A 73 -8.76 15.44 17.34
N VAL A 74 -7.50 15.83 17.54
CA VAL A 74 -6.68 15.34 18.65
C VAL A 74 -7.24 15.89 19.97
N VAL A 75 -7.57 14.99 20.89
CA VAL A 75 -7.94 15.32 22.27
C VAL A 75 -6.77 14.93 23.16
N ALA A 76 -6.24 15.89 23.90
CA ALA A 76 -5.14 15.69 24.84
C ALA A 76 -5.27 16.68 25.99
N ASP A 77 -4.75 16.30 27.16
CA ASP A 77 -4.80 17.15 28.36
C ASP A 77 -3.96 18.42 28.21
N SER A 78 -2.88 18.36 27.41
CA SER A 78 -2.02 19.51 27.12
C SER A 78 -1.24 19.34 25.81
N GLU A 79 -0.76 20.46 25.26
CA GLU A 79 0.15 20.45 24.10
C GLU A 79 1.50 19.79 24.44
N ASP A 80 1.96 19.91 25.68
CA ASP A 80 3.22 19.31 26.15
C ASP A 80 3.16 17.78 26.13
N MET A 81 2.00 17.19 26.42
CA MET A 81 1.80 15.74 26.29
C MET A 81 1.97 15.27 24.84
N ILE A 82 1.46 16.05 23.88
CA ILE A 82 1.60 15.75 22.45
C ILE A 82 3.08 15.82 22.04
N LYS A 83 3.79 16.88 22.46
CA LYS A 83 5.23 17.04 22.19
C LYS A 83 6.04 15.89 22.78
N ALA A 84 5.82 15.57 24.05
CA ALA A 84 6.51 14.47 24.73
C ALA A 84 6.27 13.12 24.03
N SER A 85 5.04 12.87 23.56
CA SER A 85 4.69 11.65 22.83
C SER A 85 5.39 11.57 21.47
N ALA A 86 5.42 12.68 20.72
CA ALA A 86 6.12 12.74 19.43
C ALA A 86 7.65 12.58 19.58
N ASP A 87 8.23 13.20 20.61
CA ASP A 87 9.66 13.08 20.93
C ASP A 87 10.02 11.64 21.33
N SER A 88 9.18 11.01 22.15
CA SER A 88 9.36 9.60 22.53
C SER A 88 9.30 8.68 21.31
N LEU A 89 8.32 8.87 20.42
CA LEU A 89 8.23 8.11 19.17
C LEU A 89 9.48 8.27 18.29
N GLY A 90 10.04 9.49 18.21
CA GLY A 90 11.26 9.75 17.44
C GLY A 90 12.52 9.12 18.04
N ARG A 91 12.65 9.10 19.38
CA ARG A 91 13.83 8.57 20.08
C ARG A 91 13.78 7.06 20.29
N CYS A 92 12.62 6.54 20.68
CA CYS A 92 12.44 5.15 21.08
C CYS A 92 11.82 4.29 19.96
N GLY A 93 11.23 4.91 18.94
CA GLY A 93 10.50 4.20 17.91
C GLY A 93 9.14 3.67 18.40
N PHE A 94 8.68 2.59 17.79
CA PHE A 94 7.41 1.93 18.12
C PHE A 94 7.53 0.42 17.92
N ILE A 95 6.60 -0.34 18.49
CA ILE A 95 6.57 -1.79 18.34
C ILE A 95 6.16 -2.16 16.91
N ASN A 96 7.01 -2.92 16.22
CA ASN A 96 6.84 -3.27 14.81
C ASN A 96 5.80 -4.38 14.58
N TYR A 97 4.52 -4.07 14.82
CA TYR A 97 3.41 -5.00 14.60
C TYR A 97 2.98 -5.05 13.12
N PHE A 98 2.42 -6.19 12.72
CA PHE A 98 1.55 -6.24 11.53
C PHE A 98 0.25 -5.50 11.84
N GLY A 99 -0.04 -4.41 11.12
CA GLY A 99 -1.28 -3.66 11.26
C GLY A 99 -2.52 -4.44 10.79
N LEU A 100 -3.71 -3.98 11.18
CA LEU A 100 -5.00 -4.63 10.88
C LEU A 100 -5.24 -4.88 9.38
N GLN A 101 -4.74 -3.99 8.51
CA GLN A 101 -4.81 -4.17 7.06
C GLN A 101 -4.21 -5.51 6.58
N ARG A 102 -3.22 -6.06 7.31
CA ARG A 102 -2.61 -7.36 7.00
C ARG A 102 -3.57 -8.53 7.20
N PHE A 103 -4.55 -8.35 8.08
CA PHE A 103 -5.55 -9.35 8.44
C PHE A 103 -6.85 -9.21 7.65
N GLY A 104 -6.92 -8.25 6.72
CA GLY A 104 -8.12 -7.91 5.98
C GLY A 104 -9.05 -6.99 6.77
N SER A 105 -9.92 -6.28 6.05
CA SER A 105 -10.97 -5.43 6.63
C SER A 105 -12.35 -6.10 6.65
N GLY A 106 -12.44 -7.36 6.23
CA GLY A 106 -13.67 -8.14 6.22
C GLY A 106 -13.94 -8.80 7.57
N SER A 107 -15.10 -9.45 7.69
CA SER A 107 -15.51 -10.15 8.91
C SER A 107 -14.69 -11.42 9.20
N VAL A 108 -14.02 -11.99 8.19
CA VAL A 108 -13.13 -13.14 8.37
C VAL A 108 -11.68 -12.69 8.32
N PRO A 109 -10.93 -12.77 9.44
CA PRO A 109 -9.52 -12.48 9.46
C PRO A 109 -8.71 -13.46 8.60
N THR A 110 -7.82 -12.94 7.76
CA THR A 110 -7.04 -13.76 6.81
C THR A 110 -6.15 -14.82 7.48
N HIS A 111 -5.73 -14.57 8.72
CA HIS A 111 -4.89 -15.52 9.47
C HIS A 111 -5.63 -16.81 9.84
N LEU A 112 -6.95 -16.77 10.02
CA LEU A 112 -7.76 -17.98 10.29
C LEU A 112 -7.84 -18.87 9.05
N ILE A 113 -7.98 -18.26 7.87
CA ILE A 113 -7.93 -18.96 6.58
C ILE A 113 -6.56 -19.63 6.43
N GLY A 114 -5.48 -18.88 6.69
CA GLY A 114 -4.11 -19.42 6.68
C GLY A 114 -3.94 -20.61 7.63
N ALA A 115 -4.48 -20.53 8.85
CA ALA A 115 -4.40 -21.61 9.82
C ALA A 115 -5.19 -22.87 9.40
N ALA A 116 -6.35 -22.71 8.74
CA ALA A 116 -7.10 -23.84 8.18
C ALA A 116 -6.33 -24.52 7.03
N LEU A 117 -5.73 -23.72 6.13
CA LEU A 117 -4.90 -24.23 5.03
C LEU A 117 -3.70 -25.03 5.55
N LEU A 118 -2.98 -24.51 6.54
CA LEU A 118 -1.81 -25.18 7.13
C LEU A 118 -2.17 -26.49 7.85
N ARG A 119 -3.40 -26.60 8.37
CA ARG A 119 -3.91 -27.84 9.00
C ARG A 119 -4.50 -28.84 7.99
N GLY A 120 -4.55 -28.50 6.71
CA GLY A 120 -5.20 -29.34 5.69
C GLY A 120 -6.73 -29.37 5.78
N GLU A 121 -7.34 -28.41 6.48
CA GLU A 121 -8.78 -28.30 6.68
C GLU A 121 -9.44 -27.61 5.46
N TRP A 122 -9.32 -28.22 4.28
CA TRP A 122 -9.69 -27.61 3.00
C TRP A 122 -11.14 -27.12 2.94
N LYS A 123 -12.09 -27.93 3.44
CA LYS A 123 -13.51 -27.56 3.49
C LYS A 123 -13.71 -26.30 4.34
N SER A 124 -13.06 -26.23 5.50
CA SER A 124 -13.15 -25.05 6.37
C SER A 124 -12.52 -23.83 5.72
N ALA A 125 -11.38 -23.97 5.04
CA ALA A 125 -10.74 -22.86 4.35
C ALA A 125 -11.64 -22.29 3.23
N VAL A 126 -12.30 -23.17 2.46
CA VAL A 126 -13.26 -22.77 1.41
C VAL A 126 -14.47 -22.06 2.01
N SER A 127 -15.07 -22.61 3.06
CA SER A 127 -16.19 -21.96 3.77
C SER A 127 -15.81 -20.58 4.30
N LEU A 128 -14.63 -20.45 4.94
CA LEU A 128 -14.15 -19.15 5.43
C LEU A 128 -13.97 -18.12 4.29
N ILE A 129 -13.67 -18.54 3.06
CA ILE A 129 -13.50 -17.65 1.91
C ILE A 129 -14.84 -17.28 1.26
N LEU A 130 -15.77 -18.24 1.14
CA LEU A 130 -16.94 -18.14 0.26
C LEU A 130 -18.29 -17.99 0.98
N ASP A 131 -18.40 -18.37 2.24
CA ASP A 131 -19.69 -18.31 2.94
C ASP A 131 -20.17 -16.86 3.03
N PRO A 132 -21.47 -16.58 2.76
CA PRO A 132 -22.03 -15.23 2.83
C PRO A 132 -21.85 -14.59 4.20
N ARG A 133 -21.61 -13.27 4.22
CA ARG A 133 -21.28 -12.54 5.45
C ARG A 133 -22.21 -11.37 5.69
N GLU A 134 -22.49 -11.10 6.95
CA GLU A 134 -23.14 -9.85 7.35
C GLU A 134 -22.24 -8.66 6.99
N GLY A 135 -22.77 -7.73 6.20
CA GLY A 135 -22.04 -6.55 5.72
C GLY A 135 -21.44 -6.65 4.32
N ASP A 136 -21.54 -7.81 3.64
CA ASP A 136 -21.25 -7.91 2.21
C ASP A 136 -22.41 -7.23 1.44
N ILE A 137 -22.29 -5.91 1.24
CA ILE A 137 -23.13 -5.17 0.30
C ILE A 137 -22.70 -5.60 -1.11
N LEU A 138 -23.62 -6.22 -1.86
CA LEU A 138 -23.49 -6.39 -3.31
C LEU A 138 -23.37 -5.02 -4.01
#